data_AF-A0A8H4XLA7-F1
#
_entry.id   AF-A0A8H4XLA7-F1
#
_cell.length_a   1.000
_cell.length_b   1.000
_cell.length_c   1.000
_cell.angle_alpha   90.00
_cell.angle_beta   90.00
_cell.angle_gamma   90.00
#
_symmetry.space_group_name_H-M   'P 1'
#
loop_
_entity.id
_entity.type
_entity.pdbx_description
1 polymer ?
#
loop_
_entity_poly.entity_id
_entity_poly.type
_entity_poly.pdbx_seq_one_letter_code
_entity_poly.pdbx_strand_id
1 'polypeptide(L)'
;MLRRISPRAPRRLLSAASKPRPFLAVRALSTSPVAMMPTRSTHATQPADAFQLLPESQKPGEAEDRLYEASVKEIEAWWASPRYQGIKRPYSPEDVASKRGTQNIQYPSSVMAQKLFNLIREREAKGEPIHTSK
;
A
#
# COMPACT_ATOMS: atom_id res chain seq x y z
N MET A 1 19.45 27.83 58.06
CA MET A 1 20.27 26.69 58.52
C MET A 1 19.71 26.21 59.86
N LEU A 2 19.83 24.90 60.15
CA LEU A 2 19.34 24.14 61.33
C LEU A 2 17.91 23.56 61.15
N ARG A 3 17.60 22.28 61.39
CA ARG A 3 18.39 21.04 61.59
C ARG A 3 17.39 19.87 61.44
N ARG A 4 17.87 18.75 60.89
CA ARG A 4 17.18 17.45 60.69
C ARG A 4 16.55 16.90 61.97
N ILE A 5 15.44 16.15 61.83
CA ILE A 5 15.24 14.86 62.54
C ILE A 5 14.51 13.88 61.61
N SER A 6 15.13 12.73 61.38
CA SER A 6 14.59 11.52 60.75
C SER A 6 14.31 10.51 61.86
N PRO A 7 13.16 9.80 61.87
CA PRO A 7 13.01 8.59 62.64
C PRO A 7 13.23 7.36 61.76
N ARG A 8 14.23 6.59 62.20
CA ARG A 8 14.74 5.32 61.71
C ARG A 8 13.76 4.20 62.10
N ALA A 9 13.13 3.53 61.14
CA ALA A 9 12.38 2.30 61.41
C ALA A 9 13.32 1.08 61.36
N PRO A 10 13.20 0.10 62.29
CA PRO A 10 14.09 -1.05 62.36
C PRO A 10 13.78 -2.11 61.30
N ARG A 11 14.86 -2.69 60.76
CA ARG A 11 14.87 -3.89 59.92
C ARG A 11 14.17 -5.05 60.62
N ARG A 12 13.13 -5.62 60.00
CA ARG A 12 12.67 -6.97 60.32
C ARG A 12 13.39 -7.98 59.43
N LEU A 13 13.90 -9.00 60.09
CA LEU A 13 14.63 -10.13 59.55
C LEU A 13 13.74 -10.93 58.59
N LEU A 14 14.34 -11.36 57.47
CA LEU A 14 13.78 -12.34 56.56
C LEU A 14 13.74 -13.70 57.29
N SER A 15 12.56 -14.33 57.33
CA SER A 15 12.45 -15.76 57.59
C SER A 15 11.88 -16.42 56.35
N ALA A 16 12.69 -17.27 55.74
CA ALA A 16 12.37 -18.07 54.58
C ALA A 16 11.57 -19.30 55.02
N ALA A 17 10.43 -19.56 54.37
CA ALA A 17 9.97 -20.89 53.99
C ALA A 17 8.53 -20.81 53.44
N SER A 18 8.36 -20.92 52.12
CA SER A 18 7.16 -21.56 51.56
C SER A 18 7.49 -22.22 50.23
N LYS A 19 6.98 -23.45 50.08
CA LYS A 19 7.28 -24.45 49.06
C LYS A 19 6.95 -23.96 47.63
N PRO A 20 7.64 -24.44 46.57
CA PRO A 20 7.24 -24.11 45.21
C PRO A 20 5.92 -24.81 44.90
N ARG A 21 4.86 -24.04 44.65
CA ARG A 21 3.68 -24.52 43.94
C ARG A 21 4.00 -24.50 42.45
N PRO A 22 3.68 -25.53 41.67
CA PRO A 22 3.81 -25.46 40.23
C PRO A 22 2.75 -24.49 39.73
N PHE A 23 3.17 -23.29 39.34
CA PHE A 23 2.35 -22.45 38.49
C PHE A 23 2.25 -23.15 37.15
N LEU A 24 1.11 -23.76 36.85
CA LEU A 24 0.73 -24.05 35.48
C LEU A 24 0.59 -22.71 34.78
N ALA A 25 1.68 -22.25 34.17
CA ALA A 25 1.66 -21.16 33.22
C ALA A 25 0.92 -21.66 31.98
N VAL A 26 -0.40 -21.54 31.99
CA VAL A 26 -1.20 -21.63 30.77
C VAL A 26 -0.86 -20.39 29.95
N ARG A 27 0.22 -20.49 29.17
CA ARG A 27 0.53 -19.54 28.11
C ARG A 27 -0.58 -19.71 27.08
N ALA A 28 -1.62 -18.88 27.18
CA ALA A 28 -2.64 -18.79 26.15
C ALA A 28 -1.94 -18.33 24.86
N LEU A 29 -1.56 -19.29 24.02
CA LEU A 29 -1.17 -19.03 22.63
C LEU A 29 -2.44 -18.58 21.94
N SER A 30 -2.67 -17.27 21.95
CA SER A 30 -3.65 -16.61 21.10
C SER A 30 -3.20 -16.80 19.65
N THR A 31 -3.69 -17.86 19.01
CA THR A 31 -3.58 -18.06 17.57
C THR A 31 -4.70 -17.27 16.88
N SER A 32 -4.72 -15.95 17.07
CA SER A 32 -5.47 -15.10 16.16
C SER A 32 -4.73 -15.14 14.82
N PRO A 33 -5.32 -15.64 13.73
CA PRO A 33 -4.72 -15.45 12.42
C PRO A 33 -4.71 -13.94 12.18
N VAL A 34 -3.51 -13.34 12.15
CA VAL A 34 -3.36 -12.05 11.50
C VAL A 34 -3.77 -12.31 10.07
N ALA A 35 -4.97 -11.86 9.70
CA ALA A 35 -5.34 -11.74 8.31
C ALA A 35 -4.29 -10.81 7.70
N MET A 36 -3.29 -11.39 7.03
CA MET A 36 -2.39 -10.64 6.18
C MET A 36 -3.29 -10.02 5.12
N MET A 37 -3.70 -8.78 5.34
CA MET A 37 -4.08 -7.90 4.25
C MET A 37 -2.97 -8.07 3.21
N PRO A 38 -3.28 -8.44 1.96
CA PRO A 38 -2.26 -8.39 0.93
C PRO A 38 -1.78 -6.95 0.94
N THR A 39 -0.57 -6.72 1.46
CA THR A 39 0.14 -5.50 1.20
C THR A 39 0.36 -5.55 -0.29
N ARG A 40 -0.55 -4.93 -1.04
CA ARG A 40 -0.40 -4.75 -2.47
C ARG A 40 0.83 -3.86 -2.60
N SER A 41 1.99 -4.49 -2.65
CA SER A 41 3.24 -3.83 -2.94
C SER A 41 2.98 -3.06 -4.22
N THR A 42 3.03 -1.74 -4.14
CA THR A 42 3.03 -0.86 -5.32
C THR A 42 4.23 -1.14 -6.22
N HIS A 43 5.18 -1.96 -5.74
CA HIS A 43 6.32 -2.51 -6.46
C HIS A 43 6.15 -4.01 -6.75
N ALA A 44 4.91 -4.52 -6.93
CA ALA A 44 4.74 -5.77 -7.67
C ALA A 44 5.53 -5.59 -8.97
N THR A 45 6.52 -6.46 -9.23
CA THR A 45 7.50 -6.34 -10.32
C THR A 45 6.78 -5.95 -11.60
N GLN A 46 6.82 -4.66 -11.95
CA GLN A 46 6.14 -4.20 -13.15
C GLN A 46 6.85 -4.84 -14.34
N PRO A 47 6.15 -5.16 -15.45
CA PRO A 47 6.79 -5.75 -16.62
C PRO A 47 7.96 -4.88 -17.11
N ALA A 48 7.81 -3.57 -16.98
CA ALA A 48 8.86 -2.58 -17.20
C ALA A 48 10.11 -2.80 -16.34
N ASP A 49 9.94 -2.98 -15.03
CA ASP A 49 11.06 -3.17 -14.10
C ASP A 49 11.78 -4.50 -14.39
N ALA A 50 11.02 -5.57 -14.68
CA ALA A 50 11.59 -6.86 -15.08
C ALA A 50 12.44 -6.74 -16.35
N PHE A 51 11.97 -5.98 -17.34
CA PHE A 51 12.71 -5.71 -18.57
C PHE A 51 14.01 -4.92 -18.32
N GLN A 52 13.99 -3.94 -17.41
CA GLN A 52 15.21 -3.17 -17.09
C GLN A 52 16.29 -3.99 -16.40
N LEU A 53 15.92 -5.03 -15.66
CA LEU A 53 16.85 -5.92 -14.97
C LEU A 53 17.49 -6.97 -15.89
N LEU A 54 17.01 -7.12 -17.13
CA LEU A 54 17.61 -8.05 -18.10
C LEU A 54 18.98 -7.55 -18.58
N PRO A 55 19.91 -8.45 -18.91
CA PRO A 55 21.15 -8.07 -19.57
C PRO A 55 20.86 -7.47 -20.95
N GLU A 56 21.64 -6.46 -21.34
CA GLU A 56 21.43 -5.70 -22.58
C GLU A 56 21.35 -6.59 -23.84
N SER A 57 22.07 -7.71 -23.87
CA SER A 57 22.05 -8.65 -24.99
C SER A 57 20.72 -9.40 -25.17
N GLN A 58 19.88 -9.46 -24.13
CA GLN A 58 18.58 -10.15 -24.14
C GLN A 58 17.39 -9.20 -24.26
N LYS A 59 17.63 -7.88 -24.27
CA LYS A 59 16.57 -6.88 -24.44
C LYS A 59 15.96 -6.86 -25.86
N PRO A 60 16.74 -6.83 -26.96
CA PRO A 60 16.16 -6.67 -28.28
C PRO A 60 15.33 -7.90 -28.71
N GLY A 61 14.18 -7.64 -29.33
CA GLY A 61 13.28 -8.68 -29.86
C GLY A 61 12.25 -9.16 -28.84
N GLU A 62 12.31 -10.44 -28.43
CA GLU A 62 11.24 -11.09 -27.66
C GLU A 62 10.92 -10.37 -26.33
N ALA A 63 11.93 -9.85 -25.63
CA ALA A 63 11.73 -9.14 -24.38
C ALA A 63 11.05 -7.77 -24.56
N GLU A 64 11.40 -7.05 -25.63
CA GLU A 64 10.75 -5.79 -26.04
C GLU A 64 9.30 -6.04 -26.45
N ASP A 65 9.04 -7.05 -27.28
CA ASP A 65 7.70 -7.41 -27.74
C ASP A 65 6.79 -7.77 -26.56
N ARG A 66 7.30 -8.59 -25.62
CA ARG A 66 6.58 -8.95 -24.40
C ARG A 66 6.26 -7.72 -23.54
N LEU A 67 7.19 -6.78 -23.40
CA LEU A 67 6.97 -5.55 -22.64
C LEU A 67 5.91 -4.67 -23.32
N TYR A 68 5.98 -4.55 -24.64
CA TYR A 68 5.02 -3.79 -25.43
C TYR A 68 3.61 -4.36 -25.30
N GLU A 69 3.43 -5.67 -25.52
CA GLU A 69 2.14 -6.34 -25.34
C GLU A 69 1.58 -6.20 -23.92
N ALA A 70 2.44 -6.32 -22.91
CA ALA A 70 2.03 -6.14 -21.52
C ALA A 70 1.55 -4.70 -21.27
N SER A 71 2.21 -3.70 -21.85
CA SER A 71 1.85 -2.29 -21.74
C SER A 71 0.51 -1.98 -22.41
N VAL A 72 0.28 -2.55 -23.60
CA VAL A 72 -1.01 -2.43 -24.32
C VAL A 72 -2.14 -3.01 -23.46
N LYS A 73 -1.98 -4.24 -22.95
CA LYS A 73 -2.98 -4.90 -22.08
C LYS A 73 -3.25 -4.12 -20.80
N GLU A 74 -2.22 -3.51 -20.20
CA GLU A 74 -2.39 -2.65 -19.02
C GLU A 74 -3.25 -1.42 -19.36
N ILE A 75 -2.99 -0.77 -20.49
CA ILE A 75 -3.76 0.41 -20.95
C ILE A 75 -5.21 0.01 -21.25
N GLU A 76 -5.43 -1.12 -21.92
CA GLU A 76 -6.77 -1.65 -22.19
C GLU A 76 -7.55 -1.91 -20.90
N ALA A 77 -6.95 -2.61 -19.94
CA ALA A 77 -7.56 -2.89 -18.64
C ALA A 77 -7.85 -1.58 -17.87
N TRP A 78 -6.93 -0.62 -17.95
CA TRP A 78 -7.12 0.70 -17.34
C TRP A 78 -8.31 1.44 -17.96
N TRP A 79 -8.44 1.42 -19.29
CA TRP A 79 -9.55 2.06 -20.02
C TRP A 79 -10.88 1.35 -19.84
N ALA A 80 -10.87 0.05 -19.56
CA ALA A 80 -12.08 -0.72 -19.23
C ALA A 80 -12.64 -0.38 -17.83
N SER A 81 -11.89 0.35 -17.00
CA SER A 81 -12.38 0.73 -15.67
C SER A 81 -13.62 1.66 -15.74
N PRO A 82 -14.54 1.60 -14.75
CA PRO A 82 -15.77 2.39 -14.75
C PRO A 82 -15.55 3.91 -14.89
N ARG A 83 -14.37 4.40 -14.53
CA ARG A 83 -13.98 5.81 -14.68
C ARG A 83 -14.08 6.31 -16.11
N TYR A 84 -13.80 5.45 -17.10
CA TYR A 84 -13.74 5.84 -18.51
C TYR A 84 -14.97 5.42 -19.32
N GLN A 85 -16.03 4.96 -18.65
CA GLN A 85 -17.28 4.59 -19.32
C GLN A 85 -17.84 5.78 -20.11
N GLY A 86 -18.18 5.56 -21.39
CA GLY A 86 -18.72 6.58 -22.28
C GLY A 86 -17.68 7.52 -22.93
N ILE A 87 -16.39 7.41 -22.58
CA ILE A 87 -15.33 8.22 -23.18
C ILE A 87 -14.89 7.60 -24.51
N LYS A 88 -15.10 8.33 -25.61
CA LYS A 88 -14.63 7.95 -26.95
C LYS A 88 -13.24 8.53 -27.21
N ARG A 89 -12.27 7.69 -27.55
CA ARG A 89 -10.91 8.09 -27.91
C ARG A 89 -10.68 7.85 -29.41
N PRO A 90 -10.20 8.84 -30.18
CA PRO A 90 -9.92 8.69 -31.62
C PRO A 90 -8.54 8.05 -31.89
N TYR A 91 -8.00 7.29 -30.94
CA TYR A 91 -6.70 6.64 -31.00
C TYR A 91 -6.73 5.33 -30.22
N SER A 92 -5.82 4.42 -30.55
CA SER A 92 -5.75 3.08 -29.97
C SER A 92 -4.92 3.04 -28.67
N PRO A 93 -5.04 1.99 -27.85
CA PRO A 93 -4.11 1.70 -26.76
C PRO A 93 -2.66 1.53 -27.24
N GLU A 94 -2.48 0.94 -28.42
CA GLU A 94 -1.20 0.71 -29.10
C GLU A 94 -0.48 2.02 -29.43
N ASP A 95 -1.21 3.00 -29.93
CA ASP A 95 -0.68 4.35 -30.19
C ASP A 95 -0.12 4.96 -28.91
N VAL A 96 -0.85 4.82 -27.80
CA VAL A 96 -0.43 5.33 -26.49
C VAL A 96 0.77 4.56 -25.96
N ALA A 97 0.79 3.23 -26.06
CA ALA A 97 1.91 2.39 -25.64
C ALA A 97 3.20 2.76 -26.40
N SER A 98 3.10 3.01 -27.72
CA SER A 98 4.25 3.36 -28.57
C SER A 98 4.93 4.67 -28.18
N LYS A 99 4.23 5.57 -27.48
CA LYS A 99 4.76 6.87 -27.03
C LYS A 99 5.15 6.87 -25.56
N ARG A 100 4.81 5.82 -24.81
CA ARG A 100 5.26 5.68 -23.42
C ARG A 100 6.71 5.20 -23.41
N GLY A 101 7.50 5.81 -22.55
CA GLY A 101 8.80 5.24 -22.18
C GLY A 101 8.63 4.00 -21.30
N THR A 102 9.71 3.26 -21.12
CA THR A 102 9.73 2.06 -20.28
C THR A 102 9.75 2.39 -18.79
N GLN A 103 10.14 3.60 -18.39
CA GLN A 103 10.15 4.01 -16.99
C GLN A 103 8.76 4.52 -16.57
N ASN A 104 8.05 3.75 -15.77
CA ASN A 104 6.76 4.17 -15.22
C ASN A 104 6.96 5.19 -14.09
N ILE A 105 6.22 6.30 -14.13
CA ILE A 105 6.23 7.37 -13.12
C ILE A 105 4.84 7.48 -12.54
N GLN A 106 4.72 7.35 -11.21
CA GLN A 106 3.46 7.64 -10.52
C GLN A 106 3.38 9.08 -10.02
N TYR A 107 2.42 9.81 -10.56
CA TYR A 107 2.18 11.19 -10.21
C TYR A 107 1.23 11.29 -9.00
N PRO A 108 1.54 12.13 -8.00
CA PRO A 108 0.65 12.34 -6.85
C PRO A 108 -0.71 12.95 -7.25
N SER A 109 -0.77 13.64 -8.39
CA SER A 109 -2.01 14.16 -8.97
C SER A 109 -3.00 13.04 -9.35
N SER A 110 -2.53 11.84 -9.70
CA SER A 110 -3.39 10.69 -10.02
C SER A 110 -4.27 10.30 -8.83
N VAL A 111 -3.70 10.35 -7.61
CA VAL A 111 -4.44 10.07 -6.36
C VAL A 111 -5.52 11.12 -6.12
N MET A 112 -5.20 12.39 -6.30
CA MET A 112 -6.18 13.48 -6.16
C MET A 112 -7.27 13.44 -7.24
N ALA A 113 -6.92 13.04 -8.47
CA ALA A 113 -7.89 12.86 -9.54
C ALA A 113 -8.85 11.68 -9.25
N GLN A 114 -8.36 10.61 -8.61
CA GLN A 114 -9.22 9.51 -8.16
C GLN A 114 -10.13 9.95 -7.00
N LYS A 115 -9.61 10.72 -6.03
CA LYS A 115 -10.41 11.34 -4.96
C LYS A 115 -11.54 12.18 -5.55
N LEU A 116 -11.23 13.06 -6.51
CA LEU A 116 -12.22 13.93 -7.15
C LEU A 116 -13.29 13.11 -7.90
N PHE A 117 -12.87 12.10 -8.67
CA PHE A 117 -13.81 11.23 -9.38
C PHE A 117 -14.80 10.56 -8.42
N ASN A 118 -14.30 10.01 -7.31
CA ASN A 118 -15.16 9.38 -6.29
C ASN A 118 -16.13 10.39 -5.66
N LEU A 119 -15.65 11.60 -5.33
CA LEU A 119 -16.49 12.67 -4.80
C LEU A 119 -17.63 13.05 -5.78
N ILE A 120 -17.32 13.17 -7.07
CA ILE A 120 -18.32 13.48 -8.11
C ILE A 120 -19.38 12.38 -8.16
N ARG A 121 -18.97 11.11 -8.22
CA ARG A 121 -19.92 9.97 -8.25
C ARG A 121 -20.81 9.92 -7.01
N GLU A 122 -20.24 10.18 -5.83
CA GLU A 122 -21.00 10.21 -4.58
C GLU A 122 -22.05 11.33 -4.55
N ARG A 123 -21.66 12.55 -4.95
CA ARG A 123 -22.56 13.71 -4.96
C ARG A 123 -23.61 13.63 -6.06
N GLU A 124 -23.22 13.14 -7.23
CA GLU A 124 -24.12 12.86 -8.36
C GLU A 124 -25.21 11.86 -7.95
N ALA A 125 -24.86 10.78 -7.25
CA ALA A 125 -25.83 9.81 -6.74
C ALA A 125 -26.80 10.39 -5.71
N LYS A 126 -26.39 11.44 -4.98
CA LYS A 126 -27.22 12.19 -4.03
C LYS A 126 -27.99 13.36 -4.67
N GLY A 127 -27.69 13.71 -5.91
CA GLY A 127 -28.23 14.91 -6.56
C GLY A 127 -27.69 16.24 -5.98
N GLU A 128 -26.53 16.21 -5.33
CA GLU A 128 -25.92 17.37 -4.66
C GLU A 128 -24.81 18.01 -5.52
N PRO A 129 -24.61 19.34 -5.45
CA PRO A 129 -23.48 20.00 -6.10
C PRO A 129 -22.16 19.82 -5.32
N ILE A 130 -21.04 20.13 -5.99
CA ILE A 130 -19.72 20.33 -5.35
C ILE A 130 -19.39 21.82 -5.42
N HIS A 131 -19.13 22.44 -4.27
CA HIS A 131 -18.80 23.87 -4.17
C HIS A 131 -17.28 24.10 -4.15
N THR A 132 -16.84 25.21 -4.74
CA THR A 132 -15.48 25.74 -4.62
C THR A 132 -15.54 27.23 -4.24
N SER A 133 -14.49 27.77 -3.64
CA SER A 133 -14.41 29.22 -3.41
C SER A 133 -14.29 29.98 -4.74
N LYS A 134 -14.72 31.24 -4.75
CA LYS A 134 -14.40 32.20 -5.82
C LYS A 134 -12.99 32.75 -5.66
#